data_AF-A0A2I3RV22-F1
#
_entry.id   AF-A0A2I3RV22-F1
#
_cell.length_a   1.000
_cell.length_b   1.000
_cell.length_c   1.000
_cell.angle_alpha   90.00
_cell.angle_beta   90.00
_cell.angle_gamma   90.00
#
_symmetry.space_group_name_H-M   'P 1'
#
loop_
_entity.id
_entity.type
_entity.pdbx_description
1 polymer ?
#
loop_
_entity_poly.entity_id
_entity_poly.type
_entity_poly.pdbx_seq_one_letter_code
_entity_poly.pdbx_strand_id
1 'polypeptide(L)'
;MREYKLVVLGSGGVGKSALTVQFVQGIFVEKYDPTIEDSYRKVPMILVGNKCDLEDERVVGKEQGQNLARQWCNCAFLESSAKSKINVNEIFYDLVRQINRKTPVEKKKPKKKSCLLL
;
A
#
# COMPACT_ATOMS: atom_id res chain seq x y z
N MET A 1 15.13 -1.63 -12.25
CA MET A 1 14.26 -1.57 -11.06
C MET A 1 12.85 -1.93 -11.48
N ARG A 2 12.05 -2.56 -10.60
CA ARG A 2 10.63 -2.82 -10.88
C ARG A 2 9.84 -1.57 -10.49
N GLU A 3 9.01 -1.09 -11.39
CA GLU A 3 8.11 0.05 -11.13
C GLU A 3 6.84 -0.46 -10.46
N TYR A 4 6.37 0.23 -9.41
CA TYR A 4 5.13 -0.08 -8.72
C TYR A 4 4.20 1.14 -8.81
N LYS A 5 2.96 0.91 -9.23
CA LYS A 5 1.91 1.93 -9.24
C LYS A 5 1.04 1.74 -8.01
N LEU A 6 1.11 2.68 -7.07
CA LEU A 6 0.33 2.68 -5.84
C LEU A 6 -0.72 3.79 -5.93
N VAL A 7 -1.95 3.49 -5.51
CA VAL A 7 -3.07 4.45 -5.54
C VAL A 7 -3.60 4.63 -4.11
N VAL A 8 -3.79 5.87 -3.68
CA VAL A 8 -4.32 6.22 -2.35
C VAL A 8 -5.74 6.77 -2.52
N LEU A 9 -6.72 6.13 -1.90
CA LEU A 9 -8.14 6.46 -1.99
C LEU A 9 -8.72 6.87 -0.63
N GLY A 10 -9.80 7.66 -0.64
CA GLY A 10 -10.53 8.06 0.57
C GLY A 10 -11.16 9.45 0.50
N SER A 11 -12.05 9.76 1.44
CA SER A 11 -12.80 11.03 1.51
C SER A 11 -11.90 12.27 1.67
N GLY A 12 -12.47 13.46 1.47
CA GLY A 12 -11.78 14.73 1.72
C GLY A 12 -11.30 14.85 3.18
N GLY A 13 -10.15 15.48 3.42
CA GLY A 13 -9.67 15.80 4.78
C GLY A 13 -9.12 14.64 5.63
N VAL A 14 -9.17 13.38 5.16
CA VAL A 14 -8.67 12.21 5.91
C VAL A 14 -7.13 12.12 6.00
N GLY A 15 -6.42 12.93 5.22
CA GLY A 15 -4.95 13.01 5.25
C GLY A 15 -4.22 12.16 4.21
N LYS A 16 -4.86 11.87 3.06
CA LYS A 16 -4.23 11.19 1.91
C LYS A 16 -2.92 11.87 1.48
N SER A 17 -2.99 13.16 1.15
CA SER A 17 -1.83 13.95 0.74
C SER A 17 -0.81 14.07 1.87
N ALA A 18 -1.24 14.15 3.13
CA ALA A 18 -0.33 14.17 4.27
C ALA A 18 0.47 12.86 4.38
N LEU A 19 -0.17 11.70 4.22
CA LEU A 19 0.52 10.40 4.20
C LEU A 19 1.48 10.28 3.00
N THR A 20 1.04 10.68 1.80
CA THR A 20 1.88 10.63 0.60
C THR A 20 3.07 11.59 0.70
N VAL A 21 2.86 12.83 1.12
CA VAL A 21 3.93 13.82 1.28
C VAL A 21 4.90 13.37 2.38
N GLN A 22 4.39 12.82 3.48
CA GLN A 22 5.25 12.31 4.57
C GLN A 22 6.09 11.11 4.13
N PHE A 23 5.60 10.30 3.20
CA PHE A 23 6.35 9.18 2.63
C PHE A 23 7.33 9.62 1.51
N VAL A 24 6.92 10.54 0.63
CA VAL A 24 7.61 10.85 -0.63
C VAL A 24 8.56 12.06 -0.52
N GLN A 25 8.26 13.04 0.33
CA GLN A 25 8.92 14.35 0.35
C GLN A 25 8.98 15.06 -1.03
N GLY A 26 7.83 15.34 -1.66
CA GLY A 26 7.70 16.55 -2.49
C GLY A 26 7.06 16.47 -3.87
N ILE A 27 6.53 15.34 -4.35
CA ILE A 27 5.76 15.33 -5.60
C ILE A 27 4.50 14.48 -5.44
N PHE A 28 3.37 15.12 -5.72
CA PHE A 28 2.04 14.52 -5.73
C PHE A 28 1.63 14.32 -7.19
N VAL A 29 1.53 13.08 -7.63
CA VAL A 29 0.95 12.77 -8.94
C VAL A 29 -0.54 12.57 -8.75
N GLU A 30 -1.28 13.65 -8.93
CA GLU A 30 -2.73 13.66 -8.97
C GLU A 30 -3.18 13.28 -10.39
N LYS A 31 -3.00 12.02 -10.78
CA LYS A 31 -3.62 11.49 -11.98
C LYS A 31 -4.54 10.32 -11.63
N TYR A 32 -5.82 10.66 -11.62
CA TYR A 32 -6.94 9.76 -11.59
C TYR A 32 -7.25 9.36 -13.05
N ASP A 33 -7.22 8.07 -13.34
CA ASP A 33 -7.61 7.53 -14.65
C ASP A 33 -8.85 6.63 -14.44
N PRO A 34 -10.07 7.12 -14.76
CA PRO A 34 -11.33 6.44 -14.40
C PRO A 34 -11.72 5.21 -15.23
N THR A 35 -10.88 4.70 -16.13
CA THR A 35 -11.29 3.62 -17.03
C THR A 35 -10.42 2.39 -16.88
N ILE A 36 -10.80 1.45 -16.01
CA ILE A 36 -10.69 0.00 -16.31
C ILE A 36 -11.85 -0.75 -15.63
N GLU A 37 -12.85 -1.03 -16.45
CA GLU A 37 -13.89 -2.04 -16.28
C GLU A 37 -13.25 -3.45 -16.19
N ASP A 38 -13.77 -4.29 -15.29
CA ASP A 38 -13.67 -5.77 -15.30
C ASP A 38 -12.31 -6.51 -15.14
N SER A 39 -11.38 -5.94 -14.38
CA SER A 39 -10.24 -6.71 -13.85
C SER A 39 -10.24 -6.81 -12.32
N TYR A 40 -11.30 -7.41 -11.75
CA TYR A 40 -11.43 -7.78 -10.33
C TYR A 40 -10.45 -8.88 -9.86
N ARG A 41 -9.25 -8.97 -10.45
CA ARG A 41 -8.19 -9.85 -9.96
C ARG A 41 -7.57 -9.27 -8.70
N LYS A 42 -8.16 -9.60 -7.54
CA LYS A 42 -7.65 -9.46 -6.17
C LYS A 42 -6.43 -8.52 -6.06
N VAL A 43 -6.65 -7.22 -6.23
CA VAL A 43 -5.58 -6.23 -6.10
C VAL A 43 -5.12 -6.22 -4.64
N PRO A 44 -3.80 -6.28 -4.35
CA PRO A 44 -3.28 -6.01 -3.01
C PRO A 44 -3.82 -4.68 -2.49
N MET A 45 -4.41 -4.69 -1.31
CA MET A 45 -5.01 -3.50 -0.72
C MET A 45 -4.80 -3.51 0.80
N ILE A 46 -4.72 -2.31 1.36
CA ILE A 46 -4.57 -2.08 2.80
C ILE A 46 -5.53 -0.97 3.22
N LEU A 47 -6.30 -1.21 4.27
CA LEU A 47 -7.13 -0.20 4.91
C LEU A 47 -6.30 0.55 5.95
N VAL A 48 -6.38 1.87 5.94
CA VAL A 48 -5.56 2.73 6.82
C VAL A 48 -6.44 3.63 7.67
N GLY A 49 -6.35 3.47 9.00
CA GLY A 49 -6.90 4.43 9.96
C GLY A 49 -5.88 5.53 10.26
N ASN A 50 -5.93 6.65 9.54
CA ASN A 50 -5.00 7.75 9.74
C ASN A 50 -5.41 8.64 10.94
N LYS A 51 -4.48 9.48 11.42
CA LYS A 51 -4.63 10.38 12.57
C LYS A 51 -4.80 9.66 13.90
N CYS A 52 -4.16 8.50 14.07
CA CYS A 52 -4.21 7.75 15.32
C CYS A 52 -3.52 8.47 16.50
N ASP A 53 -2.86 9.60 16.25
CA ASP A 53 -2.31 10.49 17.28
C ASP A 53 -3.38 11.32 18.02
N LEU A 54 -4.59 11.43 17.47
CA LEU A 54 -5.71 12.16 18.08
C LEU A 54 -6.62 11.22 18.88
N GLU A 55 -6.07 10.61 19.93
CA GLU A 55 -6.79 9.60 20.72
C GLU A 55 -8.02 10.19 21.45
N ASP A 56 -7.91 11.43 21.96
CA ASP A 56 -9.01 12.13 22.62
C ASP A 56 -10.16 12.50 21.67
N GLU A 57 -9.87 12.63 20.37
CA GLU A 57 -10.87 12.90 19.32
C GLU A 57 -11.27 11.63 18.55
N ARG A 58 -10.91 10.44 19.05
CA ARG A 58 -11.19 9.19 18.37
C ARG A 58 -12.69 8.91 18.28
N VAL A 59 -13.19 8.87 17.05
CA VAL A 59 -14.59 8.49 16.77
C VAL A 59 -14.74 7.08 16.18
N VAL A 60 -13.66 6.52 15.62
CA VAL A 60 -13.64 5.14 15.08
C VAL A 60 -12.68 4.29 15.89
N GLY A 61 -13.20 3.22 16.48
CA GLY A 61 -12.41 2.26 17.25
C GLY A 61 -11.54 1.41 16.34
N LYS A 62 -10.37 0.99 16.85
CA LYS A 62 -9.45 0.10 16.12
C LYS A 62 -10.12 -1.20 15.67
N GLU A 63 -10.97 -1.79 16.52
CA GLU A 63 -11.70 -3.02 16.19
C GLU A 63 -12.68 -2.83 15.03
N GLN A 64 -13.32 -1.66 14.93
CA GLN A 64 -14.24 -1.35 13.83
C GLN A 64 -13.49 -1.35 12.49
N GLY A 65 -12.32 -0.70 12.44
CA GLY A 65 -11.44 -0.73 11.27
C GLY A 65 -10.95 -2.14 10.93
N GLN A 66 -10.53 -2.91 11.94
CA GLN A 66 -10.10 -4.29 11.75
C GLN A 66 -11.23 -5.18 11.19
N ASN A 67 -12.44 -5.03 11.70
CA ASN A 67 -13.60 -5.78 11.26
C ASN A 67 -14.02 -5.42 9.83
N LEU A 68 -13.97 -4.13 9.48
CA LEU A 68 -14.22 -3.69 8.10
C LEU A 68 -13.18 -4.26 7.13
N ALA A 69 -11.90 -4.28 7.53
CA ALA A 69 -10.84 -4.86 6.72
C ALA A 69 -11.04 -6.37 6.49
N ARG A 70 -11.50 -7.11 7.51
CA ARG A 70 -11.87 -8.53 7.37
C ARG A 70 -13.00 -8.72 6.35
N GLN A 71 -14.01 -7.84 6.37
CA GLN A 71 -15.12 -7.87 5.42
C GLN A 71 -14.67 -7.56 3.98
N TRP A 72 -13.69 -6.68 3.82
CA TRP A 72 -13.14 -6.28 2.51
C TRP A 72 -12.10 -7.27 1.99
N CYS A 73 -12.56 -8.50 1.72
CA CYS A 73 -11.73 -9.60 1.22
C CYS A 73 -10.50 -9.91 2.10
N ASN A 74 -10.62 -9.73 3.42
CA ASN A 74 -9.54 -9.90 4.39
C ASN A 74 -8.30 -9.07 4.04
N CYS A 75 -8.50 -7.77 3.77
CA CYS A 75 -7.40 -6.85 3.52
C CYS A 75 -6.62 -6.54 4.81
N ALA A 76 -5.37 -6.11 4.65
CA ALA A 76 -4.57 -5.67 5.79
C ALA A 76 -5.17 -4.38 6.39
N PHE A 77 -5.00 -4.19 7.70
CA PHE A 77 -5.39 -2.96 8.40
C PHE A 77 -4.22 -2.43 9.21
N LEU A 78 -3.95 -1.12 9.09
CA LEU A 78 -2.99 -0.41 9.93
C LEU A 78 -3.55 0.94 10.36
N GLU A 79 -3.27 1.32 11.61
CA GLU A 79 -3.43 2.70 12.06
C GLU A 79 -2.14 3.46 11.81
N SER A 80 -2.26 4.72 11.38
CA SER A 80 -1.10 5.57 11.10
C SER A 80 -1.32 6.99 11.54
N SER A 81 -0.22 7.71 11.69
CA SER A 81 -0.22 9.15 11.86
C SER A 81 0.82 9.76 10.93
N ALA A 82 0.34 10.50 9.93
CA ALA A 82 1.22 11.34 9.13
C ALA A 82 1.95 12.37 9.99
N LYS A 83 1.28 12.97 10.98
CA LYS A 83 1.85 14.01 11.86
C LYS A 83 2.97 13.46 12.75
N SER A 84 2.69 12.35 13.43
CA SER A 84 3.61 11.72 14.40
C SER A 84 4.53 10.66 13.78
N LYS A 85 4.50 10.49 12.45
CA LYS A 85 5.29 9.51 11.69
C LYS A 85 5.07 8.05 12.13
N ILE A 86 3.86 7.72 12.55
CA ILE A 86 3.51 6.36 13.00
C ILE A 86 3.04 5.55 11.78
N ASN A 87 3.65 4.39 11.54
CA ASN A 87 3.29 3.42 10.50
C ASN A 87 3.22 3.94 9.05
N VAL A 88 3.71 5.15 8.76
CA VAL A 88 3.68 5.75 7.42
C VAL A 88 4.39 4.85 6.42
N ASN A 89 5.63 4.45 6.71
CA ASN A 89 6.43 3.59 5.83
C ASN A 89 5.87 2.16 5.74
N GLU A 90 5.39 1.62 6.86
CA GLU A 90 4.90 0.24 6.91
C GLU A 90 3.70 0.01 6.01
N ILE A 91 2.83 1.01 5.83
CA ILE A 91 1.70 0.94 4.88
C ILE A 91 2.21 0.63 3.46
N PHE A 92 3.19 1.40 2.98
CA PHE A 92 3.71 1.25 1.62
C PHE A 92 4.56 -0.01 1.48
N TYR A 93 5.37 -0.33 2.49
CA TYR A 93 6.17 -1.55 2.49
C TYR A 93 5.31 -2.81 2.48
N ASP A 94 4.24 -2.84 3.28
CA ASP A 94 3.32 -3.98 3.30
C ASP A 94 2.65 -4.15 1.94
N LEU A 95 2.18 -3.06 1.32
CA LEU A 95 1.56 -3.12 0.00
C LEU A 95 2.51 -3.65 -1.08
N VAL A 96 3.77 -3.20 -1.09
CA VAL A 96 4.80 -3.71 -2.02
C VAL A 96 5.12 -5.19 -1.75
N ARG A 97 5.21 -5.60 -0.47
CA ARG A 97 5.41 -7.01 -0.09
C ARG A 97 4.25 -7.87 -0.60
N GLN A 98 3.00 -7.41 -0.47
CA GLN A 98 1.82 -8.12 -0.98
C GLN A 98 1.84 -8.24 -2.52
N ILE A 99 2.19 -7.18 -3.25
CA ILE A 99 2.33 -7.21 -4.72
C ILE A 99 3.37 -8.25 -5.15
N ASN A 100 4.53 -8.26 -4.50
CA ASN A 100 5.62 -9.18 -4.82
C ASN A 100 5.29 -10.65 -4.52
N ARG A 101 4.45 -10.92 -3.51
CA ARG A 101 3.94 -12.28 -3.24
C ARG A 101 3.00 -12.77 -4.34
N LYS A 102 2.11 -11.90 -4.85
CA LYS A 102 1.15 -12.27 -5.91
C LYS A 102 1.76 -12.31 -7.30
N THR A 103 2.81 -11.52 -7.55
CA THR A 103 3.56 -11.50 -8.81
C THR A 103 5.04 -11.76 -8.56
N PRO A 104 5.43 -13.01 -8.26
CA PRO A 104 6.82 -13.36 -8.06
C PRO A 104 7.64 -13.00 -9.31
N VAL A 105 8.78 -12.36 -9.09
CA VAL A 105 9.71 -12.05 -10.18
C VAL A 105 10.30 -13.37 -10.67
N GLU A 106 10.15 -13.70 -11.95
CA GLU A 106 10.94 -14.75 -12.56
C GLU A 106 12.43 -14.36 -12.43
N LYS A 107 13.14 -15.06 -11.54
CA LYS A 107 14.60 -14.95 -11.48
C LYS A 107 15.14 -15.49 -12.80
N LYS A 108 15.73 -14.64 -13.65
CA LYS A 108 16.49 -15.08 -14.83
C LYS A 108 17.48 -16.16 -14.37
N LYS A 109 17.28 -17.41 -14.78
CA LYS A 109 18.23 -18.50 -14.51
C LYS A 109 19.62 -18.07 -15.02
N PRO A 110 20.71 -18.25 -14.26
CA PRO A 110 22.04 -18.00 -14.78
C PRO A 110 22.25 -18.91 -16.00
N LYS A 111 22.60 -18.33 -17.16
CA LYS A 111 22.98 -19.10 -18.34
C LYS A 111 24.21 -19.93 -17.94
N LYS A 112 24.08 -21.26 -17.91
CA LYS A 112 25.25 -22.15 -17.76
C LYS A 112 26.17 -21.86 -18.95
N LYS A 113 27.36 -21.30 -18.70
CA LYS A 113 28.43 -21.34 -19.69
C LYS A 113 28.94 -22.77 -19.70
N SER A 114 28.77 -23.51 -20.80
CA SER A 114 29.47 -24.78 -20.96
C SER A 114 30.96 -24.46 -21.09
N CYS A 115 31.74 -24.70 -20.05
CA CYS A 115 33.18 -24.76 -20.21
C CYS A 115 33.49 -26.14 -20.81
N LEU A 116 33.80 -26.16 -22.10
CA LEU A 116 34.38 -27.33 -22.76
C LEU A 116 35.89 -27.28 -22.45
N LEU A 117 36.38 -28.23 -21.65
CA LEU A 117 37.81 -28.50 -21.56
C LEU A 117 38.14 -29.48 -22.69
N LEU A 118 38.91 -28.99 -23.66
CA LEU A 118 39.60 -29.79 -24.68
C LEU A 118 40.98 -30.18 -24.15
#